data_AF-A0A831ZD54-F1
#
_entry.id   AF-A0A831ZD54-F1
#
_cell.length_a   1.000
_cell.length_b   1.000
_cell.length_c   1.000
_cell.angle_alpha   90.00
_cell.angle_beta   90.00
_cell.angle_gamma   90.00
#
_symmetry.space_group_name_H-M   'P 1'
#
loop_
_entity.id
_entity.type
_entity.pdbx_description
1 polymer ?
#
loop_
_entity_poly.entity_id
_entity_poly.type
_entity_poly.pdbx_seq_one_letter_code
_entity_poly.pdbx_strand_id
1 'polypeptide(L)'
;MRRRFLAFNCLWLLSQTMLADQIAEHQLLAQLVHELDALQPLIDGAQDNSDQDARVHFNYDWLRTDVERIRTGIHNHLTQPRPQPRHIAPLKGDYRQ
;
A
#
# COMPACT_ATOMS: atom_id res chain seq x y z
N MET A 1 -12.87 17.86 44.71
CA MET A 1 -11.84 18.22 43.69
C MET A 1 -11.04 17.05 43.11
N ARG A 2 -11.27 15.77 43.47
CA ARG A 2 -10.46 14.61 42.98
C ARG A 2 -10.99 13.87 41.73
N ARG A 3 -12.25 14.12 41.33
CA ARG A 3 -12.87 13.45 40.15
C ARG A 3 -12.55 14.09 38.79
N ARG A 4 -12.06 15.33 38.78
CA ARG A 4 -11.71 16.06 37.55
C ARG A 4 -10.32 15.69 36.99
N PHE A 5 -9.40 15.24 37.86
CA PHE A 5 -8.07 14.78 37.45
C PHE A 5 -8.09 13.41 36.74
N LEU A 6 -9.01 12.52 37.12
CA LEU A 6 -9.17 11.20 36.50
C LEU A 6 -9.68 11.28 35.04
N ALA A 7 -10.58 12.22 34.74
CA ALA A 7 -11.06 12.44 33.37
C ALA A 7 -9.95 13.00 32.46
N PHE A 8 -9.08 13.85 32.99
CA PHE A 8 -7.94 14.42 32.25
C PHE A 8 -6.86 13.37 31.97
N ASN A 9 -6.60 12.46 32.91
CA ASN A 9 -5.64 11.38 32.74
C ASN A 9 -6.13 10.30 31.76
N CYS A 10 -7.43 9.99 31.76
CA CYS A 10 -8.04 9.05 30.82
C CYS A 10 -7.99 9.59 29.37
N LEU A 11 -8.27 10.88 29.17
CA LEU A 11 -8.20 11.51 27.85
C LEU A 11 -6.78 11.53 27.27
N TRP A 12 -5.76 11.62 28.13
CA TRP A 12 -4.36 11.61 27.72
C TRP A 12 -3.86 10.21 27.34
N LEU A 13 -4.34 9.16 28.01
CA LEU A 13 -4.03 7.76 27.70
C LEU A 13 -4.69 7.30 26.37
N LEU A 14 -5.92 7.73 26.10
CA LEU A 14 -6.63 7.43 24.84
C LEU A 14 -5.97 8.10 23.61
N SER A 15 -5.37 9.28 23.76
CA SER A 15 -4.63 9.92 22.67
C SER A 15 -3.32 9.20 22.31
N GLN A 16 -2.69 8.53 23.27
CA GLN A 16 -1.42 7.82 23.05
C GLN A 16 -1.61 6.53 22.24
N THR A 17 -2.72 5.81 22.47
CA THR A 17 -3.01 4.56 21.74
C THR A 17 -3.36 4.83 20.27
N MET A 18 -4.12 5.88 19.97
CA MET A 18 -4.43 6.26 18.58
C MET A 18 -3.16 6.65 17.81
N LEU A 19 -2.24 7.39 18.43
CA LEU A 19 -0.99 7.80 17.78
C LEU A 19 -0.07 6.59 17.52
N ALA A 20 0.01 5.64 18.46
CA ALA A 20 0.80 4.43 18.31
C ALA A 20 0.28 3.53 17.18
N ASP A 21 -1.05 3.43 17.02
CA ASP A 21 -1.69 2.65 15.96
C ASP A 21 -1.41 3.26 14.58
N GLN A 22 -1.51 4.59 14.44
CA GLN A 22 -1.16 5.29 13.21
C GLN A 22 0.33 5.13 12.85
N ILE A 23 1.23 5.19 13.84
CA ILE A 23 2.65 4.95 13.60
C ILE A 23 2.90 3.51 13.12
N ALA A 24 2.23 2.52 13.73
CA ALA A 24 2.35 1.13 13.32
C ALA A 24 1.82 0.90 11.90
N GLU A 25 0.66 1.46 11.55
CA GLU A 25 0.11 1.42 10.19
C GLU A 25 1.10 2.01 9.17
N HIS A 26 1.62 3.21 9.45
CA HIS A 26 2.58 3.87 8.56
C HIS A 26 3.85 3.04 8.34
N GLN A 27 4.36 2.38 9.39
CA GLN A 27 5.52 1.50 9.29
C GLN A 27 5.25 0.28 8.41
N LEU A 28 4.10 -0.37 8.60
CA LEU A 28 3.70 -1.52 7.78
C LEU A 28 3.50 -1.15 6.32
N LEU A 29 2.90 0.01 6.05
CA LEU A 29 2.70 0.51 4.69
C LEU A 29 4.03 0.90 4.01
N ALA A 30 4.98 1.47 4.76
CA ALA A 30 6.32 1.73 4.23
C ALA A 30 7.07 0.43 3.90
N GLN A 31 6.93 -0.60 4.73
CA GLN A 31 7.47 -1.92 4.45
C GLN A 31 6.82 -2.53 3.20
N LEU A 32 5.49 -2.41 3.05
CA LEU A 32 4.79 -2.91 1.87
C LEU A 32 5.27 -2.24 0.58
N VAL A 33 5.55 -0.93 0.60
CA VAL A 33 6.17 -0.25 -0.55
C VAL A 33 7.53 -0.85 -0.89
N HIS A 34 8.39 -1.10 0.12
CA HIS A 34 9.68 -1.72 -0.11
C HIS A 34 9.57 -3.14 -0.70
N GLU A 35 8.59 -3.93 -0.26
CA GLU A 35 8.31 -5.26 -0.81
C GLU A 35 7.82 -5.17 -2.27
N LEU A 36 6.99 -4.19 -2.61
CA LEU A 36 6.55 -3.94 -3.99
C LEU A 36 7.72 -3.55 -4.90
N ASP A 37 8.67 -2.76 -4.41
CA ASP A 37 9.89 -2.39 -5.14
C ASP A 37 10.75 -3.61 -5.46
N ALA A 38 10.82 -4.56 -4.52
CA ALA A 38 11.54 -5.81 -4.70
C ALA A 38 10.89 -6.74 -5.75
N LEU A 39 9.63 -6.50 -6.14
CA LEU A 39 8.98 -7.25 -7.22
C LEU A 39 9.52 -6.88 -8.60
N GLN A 40 10.04 -5.67 -8.80
CA GLN A 40 10.48 -5.21 -10.12
C GLN A 40 11.50 -6.16 -10.79
N PRO A 41 12.64 -6.52 -10.15
CA PRO A 41 13.59 -7.47 -10.73
C PRO A 41 13.01 -8.89 -10.90
N LEU A 42 12.02 -9.28 -10.08
CA LEU A 42 11.35 -10.58 -10.23
C LEU A 42 10.43 -10.60 -11.46
N ILE A 43 9.72 -9.51 -11.73
CA ILE A 43 8.90 -9.33 -12.93
C ILE A 43 9.78 -9.37 -14.18
N ASP A 44 10.92 -8.68 -14.15
CA ASP A 44 11.86 -8.64 -15.26
C ASP A 44 12.45 -10.04 -15.52
N GLY A 45 12.92 -10.73 -14.47
CA GLY A 45 13.37 -12.11 -14.59
C GLY A 45 12.29 -13.07 -15.09
N ALA A 46 11.04 -12.89 -14.67
CA ALA A 46 9.92 -13.71 -15.14
C ALA A 46 9.60 -13.44 -16.62
N GLN A 47 9.73 -12.20 -17.10
CA GLN A 47 9.55 -11.86 -18.51
C GLN A 47 10.67 -12.46 -19.37
N ASP A 48 11.92 -12.36 -18.92
CA ASP A 48 13.08 -12.88 -19.66
C ASP A 48 13.05 -14.41 -19.80
N ASN A 49 12.47 -15.10 -18.83
CA ASN A 49 12.29 -16.57 -18.85
C ASN A 49 10.95 -17.00 -19.44
N SER A 50 10.15 -16.09 -20.00
CA SER A 50 8.84 -16.43 -20.55
C SER A 50 8.93 -17.19 -21.88
N ASP A 51 7.98 -18.10 -22.10
CA ASP A 51 7.86 -18.84 -23.36
C ASP A 51 7.32 -17.92 -24.47
N GLN A 52 8.15 -17.67 -25.48
CA GLN A 52 7.82 -16.81 -26.62
C GLN A 52 6.89 -17.51 -27.63
N ASP A 53 6.77 -18.83 -27.59
CA ASP A 53 5.92 -19.61 -28.50
C ASP A 53 4.54 -19.91 -27.89
N ALA A 54 4.27 -19.45 -26.67
CA ALA A 54 3.01 -19.64 -25.98
C ALA A 54 1.86 -18.94 -26.74
N ARG A 55 0.71 -19.63 -26.91
CA ARG A 55 -0.48 -19.05 -27.57
C ARG A 55 -1.14 -17.91 -26.80
N VAL A 56 -0.91 -17.85 -25.49
CA VAL A 56 -1.46 -16.84 -24.57
C VAL A 56 -0.27 -16.34 -23.75
N HIS A 57 -0.02 -15.04 -23.82
CA HIS A 57 1.10 -14.41 -23.14
C HIS A 57 0.64 -13.75 -21.85
N PHE A 58 1.53 -13.74 -20.87
CA PHE A 58 1.35 -12.93 -19.68
C PHE A 58 1.75 -11.48 -20.02
N ASN A 59 0.85 -10.53 -19.79
CA ASN A 59 1.10 -9.12 -20.07
C ASN A 59 1.86 -8.48 -18.89
N TYR A 60 3.19 -8.54 -18.95
CA TYR A 60 4.08 -7.99 -17.92
C TYR A 60 3.96 -6.46 -17.79
N ASP A 61 3.67 -5.74 -18.87
CA ASP A 61 3.49 -4.28 -18.83
C ASP A 61 2.24 -3.89 -18.02
N TRP A 62 1.18 -4.69 -18.13
CA TRP A 62 -0.03 -4.51 -17.34
C TRP A 62 0.23 -4.79 -15.86
N LEU A 63 0.99 -5.84 -15.54
CA LEU A 63 1.39 -6.12 -14.16
C LEU A 63 2.24 -4.97 -13.58
N ARG A 64 3.26 -4.49 -14.31
CA ARG A 64 4.08 -3.34 -13.87
C ARG A 64 3.23 -2.10 -13.60
N THR A 65 2.28 -1.81 -14.50
CA THR A 65 1.36 -0.67 -14.33
C THR A 65 0.51 -0.80 -13.06
N ASP A 66 0.01 -1.99 -12.76
CA ASP A 66 -0.81 -2.23 -11.58
C ASP A 66 0.02 -2.18 -10.29
N VAL A 67 1.25 -2.70 -10.28
CA VAL A 67 2.20 -2.58 -9.15
C VAL A 67 2.49 -1.10 -8.85
N GLU A 68 2.79 -0.30 -9.88
CA GLU A 68 3.04 1.14 -9.71
C GLU A 68 1.80 1.90 -9.25
N ARG A 69 0.60 1.48 -9.66
CA ARG A 69 -0.65 2.04 -9.15
C ARG A 69 -0.83 1.77 -7.66
N ILE A 70 -0.52 0.56 -7.20
CA ILE A 70 -0.56 0.20 -5.77
C ILE A 70 0.46 1.04 -4.98
N ARG A 71 1.70 1.11 -5.45
CA ARG A 71 2.78 1.93 -4.85
C ARG A 71 2.33 3.39 -4.69
N THR A 72 1.80 3.96 -5.77
CA THR A 72 1.29 5.35 -5.79
C THR A 72 0.11 5.53 -4.83
N GLY A 73 -0.79 4.55 -4.75
CA GLY A 73 -1.91 4.55 -3.81
C GLY A 73 -1.46 4.64 -2.36
N ILE A 74 -0.49 3.79 -1.98
CA ILE A 74 0.08 3.78 -0.61
C ILE A 74 0.82 5.07 -0.32
N HIS A 75 1.68 5.55 -1.24
CA HIS A 75 2.40 6.80 -1.05
C HIS A 75 1.46 8.00 -0.87
N ASN A 76 0.39 8.06 -1.65
CA ASN A 76 -0.63 9.08 -1.50
C ASN A 76 -1.35 9.00 -0.15
N HIS A 77 -1.61 7.79 0.38
CA HIS A 77 -2.20 7.62 1.71
C HIS A 77 -1.26 8.13 2.81
N LEU A 78 0.03 7.80 2.74
CA LEU A 78 1.04 8.20 3.72
C LEU A 78 1.33 9.72 3.73
N THR A 79 1.07 10.44 2.64
CA THR A 79 1.42 11.85 2.47
C THR A 79 0.25 12.83 2.62
N GLN A 80 -1.00 12.36 2.55
CA GLN A 80 -2.19 13.22 2.55
C GLN A 80 -2.76 13.38 3.98
N PRO A 81 -2.97 14.62 4.48
CA PRO A 81 -3.53 14.87 5.82
C PRO A 81 -4.99 14.39 6.01
N ARG A 82 -5.71 14.09 4.92
CA ARG A 82 -7.05 13.47 4.95
C ARG A 82 -7.44 12.96 3.56
N PRO A 83 -7.81 11.68 3.39
CA PRO A 83 -8.27 11.20 2.09
C PRO A 83 -9.68 11.76 1.80
N GLN A 84 -9.80 12.63 0.78
CA GLN A 84 -11.09 12.78 0.10
C GLN A 84 -11.46 11.48 -0.62
N PRO A 85 -12.75 11.15 -0.78
CA PRO A 85 -13.18 10.07 -1.67
C PRO A 85 -12.66 10.34 -3.08
N ARG A 86 -11.75 9.49 -3.57
CA ARG A 86 -11.23 9.54 -4.94
C ARG A 86 -11.71 8.31 -5.68
N HIS A 87 -12.11 8.50 -6.94
CA HIS A 87 -12.38 7.37 -7.82
C HIS A 87 -11.04 6.73 -8.21
N ILE A 88 -10.82 5.49 -7.79
CA ILE A 88 -9.62 4.71 -8.12
C ILE A 88 -10.00 3.75 -9.25
N ALA A 89 -9.29 3.84 -10.37
CA ALA A 89 -9.48 2.89 -11.46
C ALA A 89 -9.09 1.47 -11.01
N PRO A 90 -9.88 0.44 -11.34
CA PRO A 90 -9.58 -0.92 -10.93
C PRO A 90 -8.26 -1.41 -11.52
N LEU A 91 -7.58 -2.28 -10.79
CA LEU A 91 -6.49 -3.08 -11.35
C LEU A 91 -7.04 -3.94 -12.48
N LYS A 92 -6.21 -4.24 -13.48
CA LYS A 92 -6.62 -5.04 -14.62
C LYS A 92 -6.96 -6.46 -14.18
N GLY A 93 -6.07 -7.08 -13.40
CA GLY A 93 -6.28 -8.41 -12.79
C GLY A 93 -6.29 -9.59 -13.77
N ASP A 94 -6.75 -9.39 -15.01
CA ASP A 94 -6.60 -10.34 -16.11
C ASP A 94 -5.37 -9.98 -16.95
N TYR A 95 -4.25 -10.62 -16.61
CA TYR A 95 -2.97 -10.41 -17.30
C TYR A 95 -2.75 -11.40 -18.44
N ARG A 96 -3.70 -12.30 -18.73
CA ARG A 96 -3.55 -13.30 -19.78
C ARG A 96 -4.22 -12.78 -21.05
N GLN A 97 -3.45 -12.62 -22.11
CA GLN A 97 -3.96 -12.21 -23.42
C GLN A 97 -3.48 -13.14 -24.52
#